data_AF-A0ABD7KC22-F1
#
_entry.id   AF-A0ABD7KC22-F1
#
_cell.length_a   1.000
_cell.length_b   1.000
_cell.length_c   1.000
_cell.angle_alpha   90.00
_cell.angle_beta   90.00
_cell.angle_gamma   90.00
#
_symmetry.space_group_name_H-M   'P 1'
#
loop_
_entity.id
_entity.type
_entity.pdbx_description
1 polymer ?
#
loop_
_entity_poly.entity_id
_entity_poly.type
_entity_poly.pdbx_seq_one_letter_code
_entity_poly.pdbx_strand_id
1 'polypeptide(L)'
;MTRLTAELRRLMFACGVLMLAGCAGYTDALSPASTLAGAARPLQVCQDELAVIKQYDAARYEQHNGKLTALLNNSARYLLTRNQVSNDITNVVDSVFQSRLAQECQDIHITLYKSILSQSGEDAGQ
;
A
#
# COMPACT_ATOMS: atom_id res chain seq x y z
N MET A 1 -53.31 4.56 39.70
CA MET A 1 -52.19 3.62 39.93
C MET A 1 -52.37 2.42 39.02
N THR A 2 -51.28 1.84 38.50
CA THR A 2 -51.17 0.77 37.46
C THR A 2 -51.19 1.25 36.01
N ARG A 3 -50.04 1.09 35.31
CA ARG A 3 -49.79 1.00 33.83
C ARG A 3 -48.38 1.49 33.45
N LEU A 4 -47.33 1.07 34.15
CA LEU A 4 -45.95 1.49 33.83
C LEU A 4 -44.91 0.36 33.93
N THR A 5 -45.32 -0.89 33.67
CA THR A 5 -44.42 -2.06 33.81
C THR A 5 -44.41 -3.03 32.64
N ALA A 6 -45.04 -2.71 31.50
CA ALA A 6 -45.13 -3.63 30.36
C ALA A 6 -44.13 -3.38 29.21
N GLU A 7 -43.69 -2.14 28.99
CA GLU A 7 -42.93 -1.80 27.76
C GLU A 7 -41.41 -1.90 27.89
N LEU A 8 -40.85 -1.91 29.11
CA LEU A 8 -39.38 -1.91 29.28
C LEU A 8 -38.73 -3.29 29.06
N ARG A 9 -39.52 -4.37 28.93
CA ARG A 9 -39.00 -5.74 28.75
C ARG A 9 -38.76 -6.13 27.30
N ARG A 10 -39.21 -5.32 26.32
CA ARG A 10 -39.03 -5.60 24.88
C ARG A 10 -37.75 -5.03 24.27
N LEU A 11 -37.08 -4.09 24.94
CA LEU A 11 -35.84 -3.49 24.43
C LEU A 11 -34.56 -4.27 24.78
N MET A 12 -34.63 -5.31 25.61
CA MET A 12 -33.49 -6.14 26.03
C MET A 12 -33.46 -7.54 25.39
N PHE A 13 -33.87 -7.66 24.12
CA PHE A 13 -33.76 -8.94 23.38
C PHE A 13 -33.35 -8.76 21.91
N ALA A 14 -32.69 -7.65 21.56
CA ALA A 14 -32.17 -7.40 20.21
C ALA A 14 -30.63 -7.53 20.09
N CYS A 15 -29.91 -7.78 21.19
CA CYS A 15 -28.44 -7.86 21.20
C CYS A 15 -27.87 -9.31 21.21
N GLY A 16 -28.69 -10.35 21.07
CA GLY A 16 -28.31 -11.68 21.56
C GLY A 16 -28.18 -12.85 20.57
N VAL A 17 -28.40 -12.69 19.25
CA VAL A 17 -28.43 -13.85 18.32
C VAL A 17 -27.82 -13.56 16.94
N LEU A 18 -26.64 -12.95 16.89
CA LEU A 18 -25.85 -12.83 15.64
C LEU A 18 -24.41 -13.35 15.79
N MET A 19 -24.24 -14.39 16.60
CA MET A 19 -22.97 -15.12 16.78
C MET A 19 -23.12 -16.56 16.31
N LEU A 20 -23.30 -16.80 15.00
CA LEU A 20 -23.04 -18.09 14.32
C LEU A 20 -23.28 -17.99 12.80
N ALA A 21 -22.52 -17.11 12.14
CA ALA A 21 -22.27 -17.24 10.70
C ALA A 21 -20.78 -17.58 10.56
N GLY A 22 -20.50 -18.89 10.46
CA GLY A 22 -19.18 -19.37 10.11
C GLY A 22 -18.83 -18.85 8.71
N CYS A 23 -17.69 -18.17 8.60
CA CYS A 23 -16.99 -18.06 7.33
C CYS A 23 -16.54 -19.48 6.95
N ALA A 24 -17.39 -20.18 6.19
CA ALA A 24 -16.92 -21.26 5.35
C ALA A 24 -15.79 -20.67 4.49
N GLY A 25 -14.57 -21.09 4.80
CA GLY A 25 -13.39 -20.71 4.05
C GLY A 25 -13.59 -21.09 2.59
N TYR A 26 -13.70 -20.07 1.74
CA TYR A 26 -13.28 -20.21 0.36
C TYR A 26 -11.80 -20.56 0.41
N THR A 27 -11.48 -21.85 0.25
CA THR A 27 -10.16 -22.28 -0.19
C THR A 27 -10.02 -21.86 -1.65
N ASP A 28 -9.84 -20.55 -1.85
CA ASP A 28 -9.09 -20.09 -3.00
C ASP A 28 -7.62 -20.38 -2.67
N ALA A 29 -6.95 -21.10 -3.57
CA ALA A 29 -5.57 -21.51 -3.40
C ALA A 29 -4.68 -20.27 -3.34
N LEU A 30 -4.48 -19.73 -2.14
CA LEU A 30 -3.46 -18.74 -1.83
C LEU A 30 -2.10 -19.39 -2.13
N SER A 31 -1.62 -19.10 -3.33
CA SER A 31 -0.21 -19.21 -3.68
C SER A 31 0.61 -18.52 -2.58
N PRO A 32 1.71 -19.12 -2.10
CA PRO A 32 2.52 -18.57 -1.01
C PRO A 32 3.33 -17.32 -1.41
N ALA A 33 2.90 -16.56 -2.42
CA ALA A 33 3.54 -15.32 -2.86
C ALA A 33 2.94 -14.06 -2.18
N SER A 34 1.79 -14.17 -1.51
CA SER A 34 1.02 -13.00 -1.04
C SER A 34 1.44 -12.44 0.33
N THR A 35 2.39 -13.05 1.04
CA THR A 35 2.87 -12.55 2.34
C THR A 35 3.93 -11.45 2.23
N LEU A 36 4.40 -11.11 1.03
CA LEU A 36 5.21 -9.91 0.77
C LEU A 36 4.39 -8.69 0.31
N ALA A 37 3.08 -8.86 0.06
CA ALA A 37 2.22 -7.88 -0.61
C ALA A 37 1.38 -7.03 0.37
N GLY A 38 1.80 -6.89 1.62
CA GLY A 38 1.03 -6.19 2.66
C GLY A 38 1.15 -4.66 2.66
N ALA A 39 2.18 -4.08 2.02
CA ALA A 39 2.40 -2.63 2.04
C ALA A 39 3.13 -2.07 0.82
N ALA A 40 3.44 -2.90 -0.19
CA ALA A 40 4.03 -2.44 -1.43
C ALA A 40 2.91 -2.24 -2.45
N ARG A 41 2.61 -0.98 -2.78
CA ARG A 41 1.81 -0.68 -3.98
C ARG A 41 2.44 -1.38 -5.20
N PRO A 42 1.64 -1.90 -6.13
CA PRO A 42 2.21 -2.54 -7.32
C PRO A 42 3.13 -1.56 -8.04
N LEU A 43 4.35 -2.01 -8.39
CA LEU A 43 5.33 -1.20 -9.10
C LEU A 43 4.75 -0.58 -10.39
N GLN A 44 3.82 -1.27 -11.06
CA GLN A 44 3.14 -0.76 -12.24
C GLN A 44 2.39 0.55 -11.95
N VAL A 45 1.62 0.60 -10.86
CA VAL A 45 0.85 1.80 -10.47
C VAL A 45 1.81 2.96 -10.23
N CYS A 46 2.93 2.71 -9.58
CA CYS A 46 3.98 3.70 -9.32
C CYS A 46 4.62 4.24 -10.62
N GLN A 47 4.83 3.39 -11.62
CA GLN A 47 5.32 3.83 -12.94
C GLN A 47 4.25 4.63 -13.71
N ASP A 48 2.98 4.23 -13.62
CA ASP A 48 1.87 4.94 -14.25
C ASP A 48 1.71 6.34 -13.62
N GLU A 49 1.76 6.45 -12.29
CA GLU A 49 1.74 7.73 -11.57
C GLU A 49 2.93 8.63 -11.99
N LEU A 50 4.11 8.06 -12.13
CA LEU A 50 5.30 8.77 -12.61
C LEU A 50 5.12 9.29 -14.04
N ALA A 51 4.50 8.51 -14.93
CA ALA A 51 4.18 8.95 -16.29
C ALA A 51 3.18 10.11 -16.31
N VAL A 52 2.28 10.18 -15.34
CA VAL A 52 1.37 11.31 -15.16
C VAL A 52 2.12 12.55 -14.63
N ILE A 53 3.01 12.40 -13.65
CA ILE A 53 3.84 13.53 -13.14
C ILE A 53 4.58 14.24 -14.28
N LYS A 54 5.06 13.50 -15.28
CA LYS A 54 5.74 14.06 -16.46
C LYS A 54 4.94 15.16 -17.17
N GLN A 55 3.62 15.10 -17.13
CA GLN A 55 2.73 16.08 -17.77
C GLN A 55 2.62 17.39 -16.99
N TYR A 56 2.91 17.35 -15.68
CA TYR A 56 2.71 18.48 -14.76
C TYR A 56 4.02 19.10 -14.27
N ASP A 57 5.03 18.26 -14.01
CA ASP A 57 6.32 18.69 -13.46
C ASP A 57 7.44 17.78 -14.00
N ALA A 58 8.06 18.22 -15.11
CA ALA A 58 9.14 17.50 -15.75
C ALA A 58 10.38 17.35 -14.85
N ALA A 59 10.65 18.33 -13.97
CA ALA A 59 11.82 18.27 -13.09
C ALA A 59 11.64 17.20 -12.00
N ARG A 60 10.45 17.14 -11.38
CA ARG A 60 10.13 16.07 -10.41
C ARG A 60 10.05 14.71 -11.06
N TYR A 61 9.52 14.64 -12.29
CA TYR A 61 9.55 13.41 -13.07
C TYR A 61 10.98 12.87 -13.21
N GLU A 62 11.92 13.67 -13.71
CA GLU A 62 13.31 13.23 -13.92
C GLU A 62 13.97 12.79 -12.60
N GLN A 63 13.72 13.51 -11.51
CA GLN A 63 14.23 13.15 -10.20
C GLN A 63 13.75 11.76 -9.74
N HIS A 64 12.44 11.52 -9.76
CA HIS A 64 11.84 10.27 -9.31
C HIS A 64 12.16 9.11 -10.28
N ASN A 65 12.16 9.37 -11.59
CA ASN A 65 12.53 8.40 -12.61
C ASN A 65 13.99 7.93 -12.44
N GLY A 66 14.92 8.86 -12.17
CA GLY A 66 16.31 8.55 -11.90
C GLY A 66 16.50 7.68 -10.66
N LYS A 67 15.83 8.02 -9.55
CA LYS A 67 15.87 7.24 -8.31
C LYS A 67 15.29 5.84 -8.49
N LEU A 68 14.10 5.72 -9.09
CA LEU A 68 13.44 4.45 -9.34
C LEU A 68 14.29 3.56 -10.25
N THR A 69 14.82 4.11 -11.34
CA THR A 69 15.72 3.40 -12.27
C THR A 69 16.97 2.89 -11.56
N ALA A 70 17.59 3.73 -10.72
CA ALA A 70 18.77 3.33 -9.95
C ALA A 70 18.45 2.20 -8.96
N LEU A 71 17.31 2.27 -8.26
CA LEU A 71 16.86 1.20 -7.36
C LEU A 71 16.65 -0.13 -8.09
N LEU A 72 15.97 -0.11 -9.24
CA LEU A 72 15.70 -1.29 -10.04
C LEU A 72 16.98 -1.88 -10.66
N ASN A 73 17.90 -1.05 -11.13
CA ASN A 73 19.18 -1.52 -11.65
C ASN A 73 20.05 -2.15 -10.55
N ASN A 74 20.08 -1.55 -9.36
CA ASN A 74 20.83 -2.08 -8.24
C ASN A 74 20.22 -3.39 -7.71
N SER A 75 18.88 -3.49 -7.66
CA SER A 75 18.21 -4.73 -7.26
C SER A 75 18.46 -5.84 -8.30
N ALA A 76 18.37 -5.53 -9.60
CA ALA A 76 18.68 -6.48 -10.67
C ALA A 76 20.12 -7.02 -10.56
N ARG A 77 21.10 -6.14 -10.32
CA ARG A 77 22.49 -6.55 -10.10
C ARG A 77 22.64 -7.44 -8.87
N TYR A 78 21.98 -7.09 -7.77
CA TYR A 78 21.98 -7.90 -6.56
C TYR A 78 21.39 -9.30 -6.78
N LEU A 79 20.27 -9.40 -7.52
CA LEU A 79 19.61 -10.67 -7.83
C LEU A 79 20.55 -11.65 -8.56
N LEU A 80 21.48 -11.17 -9.38
CA LEU A 80 22.50 -12.02 -10.04
C LEU A 80 23.47 -12.66 -9.05
N THR A 81 23.69 -12.02 -7.90
CA THR A 81 24.61 -12.48 -6.84
C THR A 81 23.91 -13.10 -5.64
N ARG A 82 22.57 -13.00 -5.57
CA ARG A 82 21.75 -13.38 -4.41
C ARG A 82 21.97 -14.82 -3.94
N ASN A 83 22.19 -15.75 -4.87
CA ASN A 83 22.42 -17.17 -4.55
C ASN A 83 23.87 -17.47 -4.10
N GLN A 84 24.77 -16.49 -4.15
CA GLN A 84 26.18 -16.62 -3.79
C GLN A 84 26.49 -16.10 -2.38
N VAL A 85 25.49 -15.57 -1.68
CA VAL A 85 25.60 -15.02 -0.32
C VAL A 85 24.80 -15.87 0.68
N SER A 86 25.07 -15.70 1.98
CA SER A 86 24.31 -16.40 3.02
C SER A 86 22.85 -15.95 3.07
N ASN A 87 21.97 -16.83 3.56
CA ASN A 87 20.54 -16.53 3.70
C ASN A 87 20.28 -15.30 4.59
N ASP A 88 21.10 -15.08 5.62
CA ASP A 88 20.97 -13.92 6.50
C ASP A 88 21.22 -12.60 5.73
N ILE A 89 22.27 -12.57 4.91
CA ILE A 89 22.55 -11.43 4.02
C ILE A 89 21.40 -11.24 3.05
N THR A 90 20.89 -12.34 2.48
CA THR A 90 19.77 -12.28 1.53
C THR A 90 18.53 -11.66 2.15
N ASN A 91 18.13 -12.12 3.33
CA ASN A 91 16.93 -11.60 4.01
C ASN A 91 17.03 -10.10 4.31
N VAL A 92 18.20 -9.65 4.78
CA VAL A 92 18.43 -8.24 5.07
C VAL A 92 18.38 -7.40 3.80
N VAL A 93 19.11 -7.80 2.76
CA VAL A 93 19.19 -7.02 1.52
C VAL A 93 17.85 -7.01 0.78
N ASP A 94 17.13 -8.14 0.75
CA ASP A 94 15.77 -8.23 0.19
C ASP A 94 14.82 -7.26 0.91
N SER A 95 14.84 -7.22 2.24
CA SER A 95 14.02 -6.29 3.04
C SER A 95 14.38 -4.82 2.75
N VAL A 96 15.67 -4.51 2.59
CA VAL A 96 16.13 -3.16 2.26
C VAL A 96 15.62 -2.72 0.88
N PHE A 97 15.72 -3.58 -0.14
CA PHE A 97 15.22 -3.25 -1.47
C PHE A 97 13.69 -3.08 -1.47
N GLN A 98 12.96 -3.95 -0.79
CA GLN A 98 11.50 -3.83 -0.66
C GLN A 98 11.10 -2.51 0.00
N SER A 99 11.76 -2.17 1.12
CA SER A 99 11.48 -0.93 1.85
C SER A 99 11.78 0.31 1.00
N ARG A 100 12.95 0.36 0.34
CA ARG A 100 13.31 1.49 -0.51
C ARG A 100 12.39 1.66 -1.71
N LEU A 101 11.96 0.56 -2.32
CA LEU A 101 11.02 0.61 -3.44
C LEU A 101 9.64 1.12 -2.98
N ALA A 102 9.15 0.63 -1.84
CA ALA A 102 7.88 1.10 -1.27
C ALA A 102 7.93 2.59 -0.92
N GLN A 103 9.04 3.05 -0.35
CA GLN A 103 9.26 4.47 -0.05
C GLN A 103 9.25 5.34 -1.30
N GLU A 104 10.03 4.99 -2.33
CA GLU A 104 10.09 5.78 -3.57
C GLU A 104 8.71 5.84 -4.26
N CYS A 105 7.97 4.72 -4.27
CA CYS A 105 6.63 4.71 -4.85
C CYS A 105 5.60 5.51 -4.04
N GLN A 106 5.75 5.57 -2.71
CA GLN A 106 4.93 6.44 -1.88
C GLN A 106 5.26 7.92 -2.11
N ASP A 107 6.54 8.26 -2.29
CA ASP A 107 6.97 9.63 -2.59
C ASP A 107 6.44 10.09 -3.95
N ILE A 108 6.50 9.24 -4.97
CA ILE A 108 5.89 9.49 -6.29
C ILE A 108 4.40 9.78 -6.15
N HIS A 109 3.67 8.94 -5.41
CA HIS A 109 2.24 9.11 -5.19
C HIS A 109 1.91 10.47 -4.54
N ILE A 110 2.64 10.83 -3.48
CA ILE A 110 2.45 12.11 -2.79
C ILE A 110 2.79 13.28 -3.72
N THR A 111 3.87 13.17 -4.50
CA THR A 111 4.25 14.19 -5.47
C THR A 111 3.14 14.40 -6.51
N LEU A 112 2.60 13.33 -7.09
CA LEU A 112 1.49 13.42 -8.04
C LEU A 112 0.28 14.12 -7.41
N TYR A 113 -0.10 13.70 -6.21
CA TYR A 113 -1.23 14.32 -5.51
C TYR A 113 -1.03 15.82 -5.31
N LYS A 114 0.17 16.24 -4.89
CA LYS A 114 0.52 17.66 -4.74
C LYS A 114 0.48 18.40 -6.08
N SER A 115 1.02 17.83 -7.15
CA SER A 115 0.99 18.43 -8.49
C SER A 115 -0.44 18.60 -9.04
N ILE A 116 -1.36 17.71 -8.68
CA ILE A 116 -2.78 17.84 -9.03
C ILE A 116 -3.44 18.94 -8.20
N LEU A 117 -3.21 18.99 -6.88
CA LEU A 117 -3.78 20.03 -6.01
C LEU A 117 -3.29 21.44 -6.35
N SER A 118 -2.01 21.59 -6.74
CA SER A 118 -1.50 22.90 -7.18
C SER A 118 -2.23 23.44 -8.43
N GLN A 119 -2.86 22.56 -9.23
CA GLN A 119 -3.67 22.98 -10.37
C GLN A 119 -5.09 23.40 -10.00
N SER A 120 -5.64 22.92 -8.88
CA SER A 120 -6.99 23.33 -8.43
C SER A 120 -7.00 24.70 -7.74
N GLY A 121 -5.83 25.32 -7.53
CA GLY A 121 -5.70 26.59 -6.81
C GLY A 121 -5.86 26.44 -5.29
N GLU A 122 -5.91 25.20 -4.78
CA GLU A 122 -5.89 24.86 -3.35
C GLU A 122 -4.46 24.88 -2.77
N ASP A 123 -3.55 25.68 -3.33
CA ASP A 123 -2.32 26.09 -2.65
C ASP A 123 -2.68 27.21 -1.65
N ALA A 124 -3.49 26.86 -0.65
CA ALA A 124 -3.70 27.68 0.52
C ALA A 124 -2.44 27.63 1.40
N GLY A 125 -1.50 28.53 1.09
CA GLY A 125 -0.55 29.11 2.04
C GLY A 125 0.30 28.16 2.88
N GLN A 126 1.59 28.14 2.59
CA GLN A 126 2.61 27.89 3.61
C GLN A 126 3.72 28.91 3.48
#